data_AF-L0ING1-F1
#
_entry.id   AF-L0ING1-F1
#
_cell.length_a   1.000
_cell.length_b   1.000
_cell.length_c   1.000
_cell.angle_alpha   90.00
_cell.angle_beta   90.00
_cell.angle_gamma   90.00
#
_symmetry.space_group_name_H-M   'P 1'
#
loop_
_entity.id
_entity.type
_entity.pdbx_description
1 polymer ?
#
loop_
_entity_poly.entity_id
_entity_poly.type
_entity_poly.pdbx_seq_one_letter_code
_entity_poly.pdbx_strand_id
1 'polypeptide(L)'
;MQDNLLKKEEYLDFEEELLNELEKEISQVSQDKGIRDDGYADWTVEKIKFLQAELERKKMLVENKKAILDEWFEKEKKNIDNDISFYTARLQEYFDSLDPKLLKKSKTQISYSLPSGKLKKVFEKEDFEKDDEELLKWLKNNNYTDFIKVKESIDWAKLKGNIEVNNGKAVLKDTGELIDSIKVIKKPAEFKVE
;
A
#
# COMPACT_ATOMS: atom_id res chain seq x y z
N MET A 1 24.58 10.87 18.58
CA MET A 1 25.27 10.79 17.28
C MET A 1 25.93 9.43 17.06
N GLN A 2 26.56 8.80 18.07
CA GLN A 2 27.19 7.47 17.94
C GLN A 2 26.19 6.34 17.62
N ASP A 3 24.99 6.34 18.20
CA ASP A 3 23.94 5.32 17.93
C ASP A 3 23.49 5.25 16.46
N ASN A 4 23.57 6.36 15.72
CA ASN A 4 23.13 6.41 14.32
C ASN A 4 24.24 5.94 13.36
N LEU A 5 25.52 6.04 13.77
CA LEU A 5 26.63 5.44 13.05
C LEU A 5 26.67 3.91 13.25
N LEU A 6 26.42 3.43 14.47
CA LEU A 6 26.39 2.00 14.78
C LEU A 6 25.34 1.26 13.94
N LYS A 7 24.12 1.84 13.85
CA LYS A 7 23.07 1.29 12.99
C LYS A 7 23.48 1.29 11.52
N LYS A 8 24.14 2.35 11.04
CA LYS A 8 24.57 2.46 9.64
C LYS A 8 25.60 1.39 9.25
N GLU A 9 26.54 1.07 10.15
CA GLU A 9 27.51 -0.01 9.94
C GLU A 9 26.82 -1.40 9.91
N GLU A 10 25.84 -1.65 10.81
CA GLU A 10 25.02 -2.88 10.76
C GLU A 10 24.19 -3.03 9.48
N TYR A 11 23.78 -1.92 8.84
CA TYR A 11 23.08 -1.94 7.55
C TYR A 11 24.01 -2.30 6.38
N LEU A 12 25.23 -1.76 6.37
CA LEU A 12 26.21 -2.04 5.33
C LEU A 12 26.63 -3.52 5.35
N ASP A 13 26.84 -4.08 6.54
CA ASP A 13 27.17 -5.49 6.70
C ASP A 13 26.03 -6.40 6.20
N PHE A 14 24.77 -6.04 6.48
CA PHE A 14 23.62 -6.81 5.99
C PHE A 14 23.43 -6.71 4.47
N GLU A 15 23.68 -5.55 3.88
CA GLU A 15 23.58 -5.35 2.43
C GLU A 15 24.68 -6.13 1.69
N GLU A 16 25.90 -6.14 2.21
CA GLU A 16 27.02 -6.90 1.66
C GLU A 16 26.82 -8.42 1.81
N GLU A 17 26.30 -8.89 2.94
CA GLU A 17 25.93 -10.29 3.13
C GLU A 17 24.83 -10.74 2.14
N LEU A 18 23.82 -9.90 1.92
CA LEU A 18 22.73 -10.16 0.97
C LEU A 18 23.26 -10.24 -0.48
N LEU A 19 24.12 -9.31 -0.90
CA LEU A 19 24.71 -9.28 -2.24
C LEU A 19 25.58 -10.52 -2.50
N ASN A 20 26.41 -10.89 -1.52
CA ASN A 20 27.25 -12.10 -1.60
C ASN A 20 26.42 -13.38 -1.68
N GLU A 21 25.27 -13.44 -1.01
CA GLU A 21 24.37 -14.59 -1.09
C GLU A 21 23.68 -14.70 -2.45
N LEU A 22 23.22 -13.57 -3.01
CA LEU A 22 22.64 -13.50 -4.36
C LEU A 22 23.62 -13.93 -5.45
N GLU A 23 24.88 -13.49 -5.37
CA GLU A 23 25.92 -13.88 -6.33
C GLU A 23 26.21 -15.39 -6.30
N LYS A 24 26.21 -16.00 -5.11
CA LYS A 24 26.40 -17.46 -4.95
C LYS A 24 25.24 -18.25 -5.56
N GLU A 25 24.00 -17.80 -5.38
CA GLU A 25 22.82 -18.45 -5.97
C GLU A 25 22.84 -18.38 -7.51
N ILE A 26 23.18 -17.22 -8.07
CA ILE A 26 23.31 -17.02 -9.53
C ILE A 26 24.36 -17.98 -10.14
N SER A 27 25.49 -18.17 -9.45
CA SER A 27 26.56 -19.05 -9.90
C SER A 27 26.16 -20.54 -9.91
N GLN A 28 25.40 -20.99 -8.92
CA GLN A 28 24.95 -22.40 -8.83
C GLN A 28 23.96 -22.78 -9.94
N VAL A 29 23.03 -21.88 -10.29
CA VAL A 29 22.06 -22.10 -11.37
C VAL A 29 22.74 -22.29 -12.72
N SER A 30 23.89 -21.64 -12.95
CA SER A 30 24.65 -21.71 -14.20
C SER A 30 25.31 -23.08 -14.48
N GLN A 31 25.35 -23.99 -13.51
CA GLN A 31 25.99 -25.31 -13.62
C GLN A 31 25.00 -26.49 -13.72
N ASP A 32 23.68 -26.23 -13.68
CA ASP A 32 22.67 -27.28 -13.70
C ASP A 32 22.65 -28.02 -15.05
N LYS A 33 22.76 -29.34 -14.99
CA LYS A 33 22.68 -30.21 -16.17
C LYS A 33 21.25 -30.67 -16.44
N GLY A 34 20.30 -30.47 -15.52
CA GLY A 34 18.89 -30.86 -15.62
C GLY A 34 18.60 -32.26 -15.08
N ILE A 35 17.34 -32.55 -14.75
CA ILE A 35 16.89 -33.82 -14.14
C ILE A 35 17.10 -35.00 -15.09
N ARG A 36 17.68 -36.11 -14.60
CA ARG A 36 18.09 -37.27 -15.40
C ARG A 36 17.40 -38.58 -15.04
N ASP A 37 16.96 -38.71 -13.80
CA ASP A 37 16.34 -39.92 -13.27
C ASP A 37 15.41 -39.56 -12.10
N ASP A 38 14.62 -40.55 -11.66
CA ASP A 38 13.64 -40.38 -10.59
C ASP A 38 14.27 -40.05 -9.24
N GLY A 39 15.51 -40.51 -8.98
CA GLY A 39 16.22 -40.20 -7.74
C GLY A 39 16.65 -38.74 -7.68
N TYR A 40 17.13 -38.20 -8.81
CA TYR A 40 17.43 -36.78 -8.94
C TYR A 40 16.15 -35.93 -8.92
N ALA A 41 15.05 -36.43 -9.48
CA ALA A 41 13.75 -35.77 -9.38
C ALA A 41 13.26 -35.67 -7.92
N ASP A 42 13.35 -36.76 -7.16
CA ASP A 42 12.98 -36.81 -5.73
C ASP A 42 13.82 -35.84 -4.90
N TRP A 43 15.15 -35.88 -5.06
CA TRP A 43 16.06 -34.91 -4.44
C TRP A 43 15.74 -33.46 -4.83
N THR A 44 15.34 -33.21 -6.09
CA THR A 44 14.95 -31.87 -6.54
C THR A 44 13.68 -31.40 -5.83
N VAL A 45 12.70 -32.28 -5.59
CA VAL A 45 11.49 -31.96 -4.82
C VAL A 45 11.85 -31.64 -3.37
N GLU A 46 12.73 -32.43 -2.73
CA GLU A 46 13.25 -32.13 -1.39
C GLU A 46 13.96 -30.78 -1.35
N LYS A 47 14.77 -30.48 -2.37
CA LYS A 47 15.47 -29.20 -2.48
C LYS A 47 14.48 -28.03 -2.61
N ILE A 48 13.40 -28.17 -3.37
CA ILE A 48 12.33 -27.17 -3.47
C ILE A 48 11.69 -26.93 -2.10
N LYS A 49 11.36 -28.00 -1.36
CA LYS A 49 10.78 -27.88 -0.01
C LYS A 49 11.72 -27.18 0.96
N PHE A 50 13.01 -27.50 0.92
CA PHE A 50 14.03 -26.80 1.70
C PHE A 50 14.09 -25.31 1.35
N LEU A 51 14.12 -24.97 0.06
CA LEU A 51 14.17 -23.57 -0.39
C LEU A 51 12.91 -22.80 0.00
N GLN A 52 11.73 -23.42 -0.05
CA GLN A 52 10.49 -22.82 0.42
C GLN A 52 10.52 -22.52 1.93
N ALA A 53 11.01 -23.46 2.74
CA ALA A 53 11.17 -23.26 4.18
C ALA A 53 12.19 -22.16 4.49
N GLU A 54 13.32 -22.14 3.77
CA GLU A 54 14.34 -21.10 3.93
C GLU A 54 13.82 -19.72 3.51
N LEU A 55 13.03 -19.64 2.44
CA LEU A 55 12.35 -18.41 2.04
C LEU A 55 11.43 -17.88 3.14
N GLU A 56 10.62 -18.75 3.76
CA GLU A 56 9.74 -18.34 4.86
C GLU A 56 10.54 -17.89 6.09
N ARG A 57 11.66 -18.56 6.41
CA ARG A 57 12.58 -18.13 7.48
C ARG A 57 13.15 -16.74 7.20
N LYS A 58 13.63 -16.49 5.98
CA LYS A 58 14.16 -15.16 5.57
C LYS A 58 13.07 -14.09 5.62
N LYS A 59 11.86 -14.42 5.17
CA LYS A 59 10.70 -13.52 5.24
C LYS A 59 10.37 -13.12 6.69
N MET A 60 10.31 -14.08 7.61
CA MET A 60 10.10 -13.83 9.04
C MET A 60 11.19 -12.92 9.63
N LEU A 61 12.46 -13.12 9.24
CA LEU A 61 13.57 -12.26 9.66
C LEU A 61 13.37 -10.82 9.17
N VAL A 62 13.02 -10.63 7.90
CA VAL A 62 12.77 -9.31 7.32
C VAL A 62 11.58 -8.62 7.98
N GLU A 63 10.49 -9.35 8.21
CA GLU A 63 9.30 -8.83 8.89
C GLU A 63 9.63 -8.36 10.32
N ASN A 64 10.42 -9.12 11.07
CA ASN A 64 10.89 -8.72 12.39
C ASN A 64 11.77 -7.46 12.35
N LYS A 65 12.73 -7.39 11.42
CA LYS A 65 13.57 -6.18 11.25
C LYS A 65 12.73 -4.96 10.88
N LYS A 66 11.72 -5.14 10.01
CA LYS A 66 10.79 -4.07 9.63
C LYS A 66 9.98 -3.59 10.84
N ALA A 67 9.46 -4.50 11.66
CA ALA A 67 8.71 -4.12 12.86
C ALA A 67 9.55 -3.27 13.82
N ILE A 68 10.82 -3.64 14.05
CA ILE A 68 11.76 -2.86 14.88
C ILE A 68 12.00 -1.46 14.29
N LEU A 69 12.16 -1.39 12.97
CA LEU A 69 12.36 -0.12 12.26
C LEU A 69 11.13 0.79 12.33
N ASP A 70 9.94 0.22 12.14
CA ASP A 70 8.67 0.94 12.21
C ASP A 70 8.45 1.48 13.63
N GLU A 71 8.74 0.70 14.67
CA GLU A 71 8.67 1.16 16.07
C GLU A 71 9.65 2.31 16.35
N TRP A 72 10.90 2.17 15.91
CA TRP A 72 11.90 3.22 16.05
C TRP A 72 11.48 4.50 15.33
N PHE A 73 10.94 4.37 14.10
CA PHE A 73 10.47 5.50 13.31
C PHE A 73 9.30 6.22 13.98
N GLU A 74 8.28 5.50 14.44
CA GLU A 74 7.12 6.12 15.12
C GLU A 74 7.53 6.79 16.44
N LYS A 75 8.51 6.23 17.17
CA LYS A 75 9.07 6.90 18.36
C LYS A 75 9.76 8.21 18.00
N GLU A 76 10.60 8.22 16.96
CA GLU A 76 11.33 9.41 16.54
C GLU A 76 10.39 10.48 16.01
N LYS A 77 9.42 10.08 15.18
CA LYS A 77 8.34 10.94 14.69
C LYS A 77 7.56 11.57 15.85
N LYS A 78 7.16 10.78 16.85
CA LYS A 78 6.49 11.31 18.04
C LYS A 78 7.32 12.35 18.78
N ASN A 79 8.64 12.14 18.92
CA ASN A 79 9.53 13.12 19.55
C ASN A 79 9.55 14.44 18.76
N ILE A 80 9.72 14.35 17.44
CA ILE A 80 9.73 15.51 16.54
C ILE A 80 8.37 16.23 16.58
N ASP A 81 7.26 15.49 16.55
CA ASP A 81 5.90 16.07 16.61
C ASP A 81 5.65 16.77 17.95
N ASN A 82 6.18 16.25 19.06
CA ASN A 82 6.11 16.91 20.36
C ASN A 82 6.90 18.24 20.36
N ASP A 83 8.10 18.25 19.78
CA ASP A 83 8.91 19.47 19.66
C ASP A 83 8.22 20.51 18.77
N ILE A 84 7.70 20.09 17.62
CA ILE A 84 6.91 20.95 16.73
C ILE A 84 5.71 21.52 17.49
N SER A 85 4.98 20.70 18.25
CA SER A 85 3.83 21.12 19.04
C SER A 85 4.22 22.13 20.12
N PHE A 86 5.33 21.88 20.83
CA PHE A 86 5.87 22.80 21.83
C PHE A 86 6.19 24.17 21.22
N TYR A 87 6.96 24.21 20.12
CA TYR A 87 7.30 25.48 19.48
C TYR A 87 6.10 26.16 18.83
N THR A 88 5.14 25.40 18.30
CA THR A 88 3.90 25.94 17.76
C THR A 88 3.08 26.62 18.85
N ALA A 89 2.96 26.01 20.03
CA ALA A 89 2.30 26.62 21.17
C ALA A 89 2.98 27.93 21.60
N ARG A 90 4.31 27.97 21.64
CA ARG A 90 5.09 29.19 21.91
C ARG A 90 4.86 30.28 20.86
N LEU A 91 4.83 29.91 19.58
CA LEU A 91 4.52 30.85 18.51
C LEU A 91 3.10 31.38 18.60
N GLN A 92 2.15 30.57 19.06
CA GLN A 92 0.78 30.99 19.29
C GLN A 92 0.69 31.98 20.47
N GLU A 93 1.32 31.67 21.61
CA GLU A 93 1.44 32.59 22.76
C GLU A 93 2.03 33.93 22.33
N TYR A 94 3.12 33.90 21.56
CA TYR A 94 3.74 35.10 21.01
C TYR A 94 2.80 35.86 20.05
N PHE A 95 2.15 35.16 19.12
CA PHE A 95 1.22 35.76 18.16
C PHE A 95 0.06 36.47 18.85
N ASP A 96 -0.52 35.86 19.88
CA ASP A 96 -1.63 36.44 20.66
C ASP A 96 -1.15 37.64 21.53
N SER A 97 0.15 37.76 21.81
CA SER A 97 0.75 38.89 22.54
C SER A 97 1.10 40.13 21.68
N LEU A 98 1.06 40.00 20.35
CA LEU A 98 1.45 41.07 19.42
C LEU A 98 0.47 42.24 19.43
N ASP A 99 0.99 43.47 19.24
CA ASP A 99 0.16 44.65 19.01
C ASP A 99 -0.74 44.43 17.76
N PRO A 100 -2.07 44.58 17.87
CA PRO A 100 -2.99 44.45 16.75
C PRO A 100 -2.66 45.29 15.51
N LYS A 101 -1.91 46.40 15.66
CA LYS A 101 -1.45 47.25 14.55
C LYS A 101 -0.41 46.57 13.65
N LEU A 102 0.34 45.62 14.20
CA LEU A 102 1.35 44.85 13.45
C LEU A 102 0.71 43.69 12.66
N LEU A 103 -0.53 43.34 12.98
CA LEU A 103 -1.24 42.21 12.39
C LEU A 103 -1.99 42.63 11.12
N LYS A 104 -1.87 41.82 10.06
CA LYS A 104 -2.68 41.95 8.84
C LYS A 104 -3.97 41.15 8.99
N LYS A 105 -5.10 41.84 9.12
CA LYS A 105 -6.44 41.23 9.24
C LYS A 105 -7.13 41.16 7.87
N SER A 106 -7.82 40.04 7.63
CA SER A 106 -8.68 39.80 6.46
C SER A 106 -10.00 39.18 6.94
N LYS A 107 -10.99 39.04 6.03
CA LYS A 107 -12.30 38.46 6.37
C LYS A 107 -12.21 37.06 6.98
N THR A 108 -11.21 36.26 6.58
CA THR A 108 -11.13 34.83 6.92
C THR A 108 -9.94 34.48 7.82
N GLN A 109 -9.02 35.42 8.07
CA GLN A 109 -7.80 35.14 8.84
C GLN A 109 -7.09 36.42 9.32
N ILE A 110 -6.28 36.27 10.36
CA ILE A 110 -5.30 37.24 10.85
C ILE A 110 -3.90 36.67 10.60
N SER A 111 -2.96 37.51 10.17
CA SER A 111 -1.59 37.04 9.91
C SER A 111 -0.49 38.02 10.30
N TYR A 112 0.69 37.47 10.57
CA TYR A 112 1.90 38.19 10.93
C TYR A 112 3.09 37.62 10.15
N SER A 113 3.89 38.49 9.53
CA SER A 113 5.01 38.07 8.65
C SER A 113 6.32 38.21 9.39
N LEU A 114 7.11 37.14 9.39
CA LEU A 114 8.50 37.09 9.85
C LEU A 114 9.43 36.92 8.64
N PRO A 115 10.72 37.23 8.75
CA PRO A 115 11.69 36.95 7.69
C PRO A 115 11.74 35.47 7.31
N SER A 116 11.61 34.58 8.29
CA SER A 116 11.70 33.12 8.10
C SER A 116 10.36 32.43 7.83
N GLY A 117 9.24 33.16 7.84
CA GLY A 117 7.93 32.52 7.69
C GLY A 117 6.74 33.42 8.04
N LYS A 118 5.55 32.84 8.14
CA LYS A 118 4.32 33.58 8.39
C LYS A 118 3.44 32.86 9.40
N LEU A 119 3.02 33.57 10.44
CA LEU A 119 2.04 33.10 11.41
C LEU A 119 0.64 33.48 10.92
N LYS A 120 -0.30 32.54 10.98
CA LYS A 120 -1.70 32.77 10.57
C LYS A 120 -2.66 32.13 11.58
N LYS A 121 -3.71 32.88 11.93
CA LYS A 121 -4.88 32.40 12.67
C LYS A 121 -6.08 32.51 11.72
N VAL A 122 -6.58 31.36 11.27
CA VAL A 122 -7.73 31.28 10.36
C VAL A 122 -8.98 31.23 11.23
N PHE A 123 -10.02 31.96 10.84
CA PHE A 123 -11.29 31.90 11.56
C PHE A 123 -12.01 30.58 11.28
N GLU A 124 -12.84 30.18 12.23
CA GLU A 124 -13.68 28.99 12.13
C GLU A 124 -14.46 29.02 10.81
N LYS A 125 -14.52 27.86 10.16
CA LYS A 125 -15.38 27.59 9.01
C LYS A 125 -16.21 26.37 9.37
N GLU A 126 -17.47 26.37 8.97
CA GLU A 126 -18.30 25.19 9.08
C GLU A 126 -17.71 24.07 8.22
N ASP A 127 -17.38 22.96 8.85
CA ASP A 127 -17.02 21.71 8.17
C ASP A 127 -18.19 20.74 8.30
N PHE A 128 -18.46 19.98 7.23
CA PHE A 128 -19.57 19.04 7.19
C PHE A 128 -19.01 17.63 7.27
N GLU A 129 -19.04 17.05 8.47
CA GLU A 129 -18.87 15.61 8.64
C GLU A 129 -20.12 14.91 8.10
N LYS A 130 -19.95 14.08 7.07
CA LYS A 130 -21.03 13.29 6.47
C LYS A 130 -20.76 11.81 6.70
N ASP A 131 -21.76 11.12 7.22
CA ASP A 131 -21.85 9.67 7.10
C ASP A 131 -22.49 9.36 5.75
N ASP A 132 -21.70 8.84 4.82
CA ASP A 132 -22.15 8.56 3.47
C ASP A 132 -23.27 7.51 3.43
N GLU A 133 -23.35 6.58 4.40
CA GLU A 133 -24.40 5.56 4.44
C GLU A 133 -25.73 6.11 4.96
N GLU A 134 -25.70 6.87 6.06
CA GLU A 134 -26.89 7.51 6.61
C GLU A 134 -27.44 8.57 5.66
N LEU A 135 -26.55 9.38 5.06
CA LEU A 135 -26.93 10.39 4.09
C LEU A 135 -27.53 9.75 2.84
N LEU A 136 -26.97 8.64 2.34
CA LEU A 136 -27.53 7.92 1.20
C LEU A 136 -28.93 7.36 1.51
N LYS A 137 -29.17 6.82 2.71
CA LYS A 137 -30.51 6.36 3.15
C LYS A 137 -31.50 7.51 3.19
N TRP A 138 -31.11 8.65 3.77
CA TRP A 138 -31.95 9.84 3.82
C TRP A 138 -32.29 10.38 2.43
N LEU A 139 -31.32 10.45 1.51
CA LEU A 139 -31.54 10.88 0.13
C LEU A 139 -32.52 9.94 -0.61
N LYS A 140 -32.39 8.62 -0.41
CA LYS A 140 -33.32 7.63 -0.99
C LYS A 140 -34.74 7.77 -0.43
N ASN A 141 -34.89 7.95 0.88
CA ASN A 141 -36.20 8.05 1.53
C ASN A 141 -36.96 9.34 1.15
N ASN A 142 -36.23 10.39 0.80
CA ASN A 142 -36.80 11.69 0.43
C ASN A 142 -36.83 11.93 -1.08
N ASN A 143 -36.62 10.88 -1.90
CA ASN A 143 -36.63 10.93 -3.37
C ASN A 143 -35.66 11.95 -4.00
N TYR A 144 -34.52 12.23 -3.35
CA TYR A 144 -33.45 13.09 -3.87
C TYR A 144 -32.49 12.29 -4.76
N THR A 145 -33.02 11.66 -5.82
CA THR A 145 -32.27 10.75 -6.69
C THR A 145 -31.22 11.45 -7.55
N ASP A 146 -31.37 12.75 -7.81
CA ASP A 146 -30.43 13.56 -8.61
C ASP A 146 -29.03 13.67 -7.96
N PHE A 147 -28.95 13.44 -6.65
CA PHE A 147 -27.70 13.48 -5.88
C PHE A 147 -27.09 12.10 -5.65
N ILE A 148 -27.70 11.04 -6.18
CA ILE A 148 -27.24 9.66 -6.02
C ILE A 148 -26.52 9.21 -7.29
N LYS A 149 -25.22 8.97 -7.19
CA LYS A 149 -24.45 8.38 -8.29
C LYS A 149 -24.69 6.88 -8.35
N VAL A 150 -25.41 6.42 -9.37
CA VAL A 150 -25.56 4.99 -9.67
C VAL A 150 -24.38 4.53 -10.52
N LYS A 151 -23.66 3.50 -10.05
CA LYS A 151 -22.61 2.83 -10.81
C LYS A 151 -23.09 1.44 -11.17
N GLU A 152 -23.41 1.23 -12.44
CA GLU A 152 -23.70 -0.10 -12.95
C GLU A 152 -22.39 -0.85 -13.20
N SER A 153 -22.30 -2.07 -12.69
CA SER A 153 -21.18 -2.97 -12.98
C SER A 153 -21.70 -4.33 -13.38
N ILE A 154 -20.95 -5.01 -14.25
CA ILE A 154 -21.30 -6.33 -14.74
C ILE A 154 -21.20 -7.34 -13.59
N ASP A 155 -22.26 -8.12 -13.37
CA ASP A 155 -22.23 -9.29 -12.50
C ASP A 155 -21.53 -10.44 -13.24
N TRP A 156 -20.19 -10.40 -13.24
CA TRP A 156 -19.37 -11.36 -13.97
C TRP A 156 -19.57 -12.80 -13.50
N ALA A 157 -19.85 -13.02 -12.21
CA ALA A 157 -20.05 -14.36 -11.67
C ALA A 157 -21.29 -15.03 -12.28
N LYS A 158 -22.42 -14.30 -12.33
CA LYS A 158 -23.64 -14.80 -12.98
C LYS A 158 -23.47 -14.93 -14.49
N LEU A 159 -22.86 -13.93 -15.14
CA LEU A 159 -22.64 -13.95 -16.59
C LEU A 159 -21.76 -15.14 -17.00
N LYS A 160 -20.66 -15.41 -16.29
CA LYS A 160 -19.75 -16.54 -16.55
C LYS A 160 -20.45 -17.89 -16.40
N GLY A 161 -21.37 -18.04 -15.43
CA GLY A 161 -22.14 -19.27 -15.25
C GLY A 161 -23.02 -19.63 -16.46
N ASN A 162 -23.49 -18.60 -17.17
CA ASN A 162 -24.38 -18.72 -18.33
C ASN A 162 -23.66 -18.71 -19.68
N ILE A 163 -22.32 -18.72 -19.68
CA ILE A 163 -21.52 -18.77 -20.90
C ILE A 163 -21.07 -20.21 -21.18
N GLU A 164 -21.18 -20.61 -22.44
CA GLU A 164 -20.56 -21.79 -23.02
C GLU A 164 -19.50 -21.37 -24.05
N VAL A 165 -18.47 -22.19 -24.23
CA VAL A 165 -17.46 -21.97 -25.27
C VAL A 165 -17.78 -22.85 -26.46
N ASN A 166 -18.19 -22.24 -27.58
CA ASN A 166 -18.40 -22.94 -28.83
C ASN A 166 -17.44 -22.38 -29.90
N ASN A 167 -16.63 -23.24 -30.52
CA ASN A 167 -15.62 -22.86 -31.53
C ASN A 167 -14.70 -21.69 -31.12
N GLY A 168 -14.31 -21.62 -29.84
CA GLY A 168 -13.42 -20.58 -29.32
C GLY A 168 -14.09 -19.22 -29.10
N LYS A 169 -15.42 -19.14 -29.17
CA LYS A 169 -16.22 -17.95 -28.88
C LYS A 169 -17.14 -18.21 -27.67
N ALA A 170 -17.39 -17.15 -26.90
CA ALA A 170 -18.32 -17.20 -25.77
C ALA A 170 -19.77 -17.09 -26.30
N VAL A 171 -20.63 -18.01 -25.89
CA VAL A 171 -22.05 -18.08 -26.29
C VAL A 171 -22.91 -18.17 -25.04
N LEU A 172 -24.05 -17.47 -25.01
CA LEU A 172 -25.04 -17.60 -23.94
C LEU A 172 -25.78 -18.93 -24.06
N LYS A 173 -25.87 -19.68 -22.97
CA LYS A 173 -26.53 -21.00 -22.93
C LYS A 173 -28.03 -20.93 -23.27
N ASP A 174 -28.70 -19.87 -22.85
CA ASP A 174 -30.16 -19.76 -22.95
C ASP A 174 -30.63 -19.31 -24.34
N THR A 175 -29.90 -18.37 -24.96
CA THR A 175 -30.32 -17.74 -26.23
C THR A 175 -29.50 -18.23 -27.43
N GLY A 176 -28.34 -18.86 -27.20
CA GLY A 176 -27.38 -19.17 -28.26
C GLY A 176 -26.71 -17.92 -28.85
N GLU A 177 -26.91 -16.75 -28.24
CA GLU A 177 -26.31 -15.50 -28.71
C GLU A 177 -24.82 -15.47 -28.46
N LEU A 178 -24.08 -14.96 -29.45
CA LEU A 178 -22.64 -14.87 -29.41
C LEU A 178 -22.20 -13.57 -28.72
N ILE A 179 -21.33 -13.68 -27.72
CA ILE A 179 -20.80 -12.53 -26.99
C ILE A 179 -19.45 -12.14 -27.60
N ASP A 180 -19.47 -11.23 -28.57
CA ASP A 180 -18.25 -10.73 -29.23
C ASP A 180 -17.30 -9.98 -28.28
N SER A 181 -17.81 -9.48 -27.15
CA SER A 181 -17.02 -8.76 -26.14
C SER A 181 -16.16 -9.67 -25.25
N ILE A 182 -16.26 -11.00 -25.35
CA ILE A 182 -15.49 -11.95 -24.53
C ILE A 182 -14.52 -12.75 -25.40
N LYS A 183 -13.23 -12.51 -25.19
CA LYS A 183 -12.16 -13.29 -25.82
C LYS A 183 -11.87 -14.54 -24.99
N VAL A 184 -12.16 -15.72 -25.54
CA VAL A 184 -11.83 -17.00 -24.89
C VAL A 184 -10.35 -17.29 -25.11
N ILE A 185 -9.57 -17.28 -24.02
CA ILE A 185 -8.15 -17.64 -24.03
C ILE A 185 -8.00 -18.98 -23.32
N LYS A 186 -7.54 -20.01 -24.04
CA LYS A 186 -7.18 -21.29 -23.44
C LYS A 186 -5.87 -21.12 -22.69
N LYS A 187 -5.92 -21.11 -21.36
CA LYS A 187 -4.70 -21.15 -20.55
C LYS A 187 -4.04 -22.52 -20.72
N PRO A 188 -2.70 -22.59 -20.90
CA PRO A 188 -2.00 -23.87 -20.92
C PRO A 188 -2.15 -24.58 -19.58
N ALA A 189 -1.89 -25.88 -19.57
CA ALA A 189 -1.82 -26.65 -18.33
C ALA A 189 -0.77 -26.03 -17.39
N GLU A 190 -1.09 -25.95 -16.11
CA GLU A 190 -0.20 -25.46 -15.06
C GLU A 190 0.50 -26.67 -14.43
N PHE A 191 1.83 -26.65 -14.37
CA PHE A 191 2.60 -27.64 -13.62
C PHE A 191 2.79 -27.15 -12.18
N LYS A 192 2.54 -28.01 -11.21
CA LYS A 192 2.66 -27.71 -9.77
C LYS A 192 3.51 -28.77 -9.09
N VAL A 193 4.34 -28.33 -8.15
CA VAL A 193 5.12 -29.18 -7.25
C VAL A 193 4.59 -28.92 -5.84
N GLU A 194 4.15 -29.98 -5.14
CA GLU A 194 3.58 -29.95 -3.78
C GLU A 194 4.37 -30.84 -2.81
#